data_AF-A0AB34ITR3-F1
#
_entry.id   AF-A0AB34ITR3-F1
#
_cell.length_a   1.000
_cell.length_b   1.000
_cell.length_c   1.000
_cell.angle_alpha   90.00
_cell.angle_beta   90.00
_cell.angle_gamma   90.00
#
_symmetry.space_group_name_H-M   'P 1'
#
loop_
_entity.id
_entity.type
_entity.pdbx_description
1 polymer ?
#
loop_
_entity_poly.entity_id
_entity_poly.type
_entity_poly.pdbx_seq_one_letter_code
_entity_poly.pdbx_strand_id
1 'polypeptide(L)'
;MVRLGRADLPRQSSAKHAKLRAAPDDIDDPFEIPPVRKAATELLEPPREAMALEGSPLRVTVMAEPAGREEPPEPWRKLTGVMVVVGGALTAAGLIIALIFEDGSSLPEAYDATLTSLHESMAAIGILRAYSPPAAPPAAPPALPPPSPPSHPPPCPPPSPPSPPPPRAPPKVPASPTPSPSPPPAQPPNYVAPPGFMDHEQCSALFADRGSRFHQLWAQEGWRVLNPGMTPCWGENGWQFFDDAWWGRRCKRNWFSGNQGNLGTHGPTDSRSTPHFTDRAPALLGFDTSIDELCHGDEGSQHGAACVQQNYNILSLYGTEVPYNLCRNLEWQVCAAKGELHGQRSKTIIFSFAPKKLRVDGGRYPLGSCNSYAPLGCESGYASGDIFYLEVCIYSRICGNRNSLWYLNAGEPWQCELKYFGGFKNLYENLLDQRWPDKRDEP
;
A
#
# COMPACT_ATOMS: atom_id res chain seq x y z
N MET A 1 38.17 -33.15 6.95
CA MET A 1 37.30 -33.17 5.75
C MET A 1 36.04 -33.94 6.11
N VAL A 2 34.96 -33.23 6.45
CA VAL A 2 33.66 -33.83 6.80
C VAL A 2 32.68 -33.44 5.71
N ARG A 3 32.19 -34.42 4.95
CA ARG A 3 31.08 -34.26 4.00
C ARG A 3 29.78 -34.26 4.80
N LEU A 4 29.07 -33.14 4.80
CA LEU A 4 27.67 -33.08 5.23
C LEU A 4 26.78 -33.44 4.05
N GLY A 5 25.97 -34.49 4.23
CA GLY A 5 25.01 -34.98 3.25
C GLY A 5 23.83 -34.01 3.07
N ARG A 6 23.40 -33.86 1.82
CA ARG A 6 22.15 -33.19 1.44
C ARG A 6 20.97 -34.01 1.97
N ALA A 7 20.10 -33.37 2.73
CA ALA A 7 18.78 -33.92 3.05
C ALA A 7 17.82 -33.55 1.91
N ASP A 8 17.32 -34.57 1.20
CA ASP A 8 16.23 -34.43 0.25
C ASP A 8 14.91 -34.23 1.01
N LEU A 9 14.21 -33.14 0.73
CA LEU A 9 12.85 -32.90 1.21
C LEU A 9 11.84 -33.64 0.31
N PRO A 10 10.80 -34.29 0.87
CA PRO A 10 9.88 -35.09 0.09
C PRO A 10 8.94 -34.22 -0.75
N ARG A 11 8.84 -34.59 -2.03
CA ARG A 11 7.90 -34.10 -3.03
C ARG A 11 6.48 -34.53 -2.61
N GLN A 12 5.69 -33.60 -2.07
CA GLN A 12 4.27 -33.88 -1.76
C GLN A 12 3.47 -33.95 -3.06
N SER A 13 3.01 -35.15 -3.39
CA SER A 13 1.98 -35.39 -4.42
C SER A 13 0.61 -35.01 -3.85
N SER A 14 -0.02 -34.01 -4.44
CA SER A 14 -1.41 -33.66 -4.16
C SER A 14 -2.34 -34.78 -4.64
N ALA A 15 -2.91 -35.53 -3.69
CA ALA A 15 -4.01 -36.44 -3.95
C ALA A 15 -4.79 -36.68 -2.64
N LYS A 16 -5.93 -35.98 -2.51
CA LYS A 16 -7.24 -36.44 -2.03
C LYS A 16 -8.08 -35.24 -1.60
N HIS A 17 -8.89 -34.73 -2.53
CA HIS A 17 -10.03 -33.88 -2.17
C HIS A 17 -11.04 -34.73 -1.38
N ALA A 18 -11.20 -34.39 -0.11
CA ALA A 18 -12.33 -34.83 0.68
C ALA A 18 -13.61 -34.20 0.10
N LYS A 19 -14.63 -35.05 -0.09
CA LYS A 19 -15.96 -34.69 -0.58
C LYS A 19 -16.64 -33.78 0.44
N LEU A 20 -16.49 -32.46 0.30
CA LEU A 20 -17.26 -31.46 1.04
C LEU A 20 -18.74 -31.62 0.69
N ARG A 21 -19.57 -31.79 1.72
CA ARG A 21 -21.03 -31.80 1.58
C ARG A 21 -21.47 -30.40 1.17
N ALA A 22 -22.20 -30.31 0.07
CA ALA A 22 -22.87 -29.09 -0.37
C ALA A 22 -23.74 -28.53 0.77
N ALA A 23 -23.53 -27.25 1.09
CA ALA A 23 -24.51 -26.46 1.83
C ALA A 23 -25.74 -26.25 0.92
N PRO A 24 -26.95 -26.10 1.47
CA PRO A 24 -28.14 -25.88 0.66
C PRO A 24 -28.05 -24.54 -0.10
N ASP A 25 -28.19 -24.64 -1.43
CA ASP A 25 -28.22 -23.56 -2.42
C ASP A 25 -29.54 -22.77 -2.37
N ASP A 26 -29.81 -22.05 -1.28
CA ASP A 26 -31.00 -21.18 -1.19
C ASP A 26 -30.64 -19.68 -1.24
N ILE A 27 -29.98 -19.24 -2.32
CA ILE A 27 -30.10 -17.87 -2.85
C ILE A 27 -29.98 -17.96 -4.38
N ASP A 28 -31.05 -18.42 -5.03
CA ASP A 28 -31.24 -18.27 -6.48
C ASP A 28 -31.52 -16.80 -6.80
N ASP A 29 -30.45 -16.04 -7.03
CA ASP A 29 -30.52 -14.83 -7.85
C ASP A 29 -29.55 -15.06 -9.01
N PRO A 30 -30.02 -15.47 -10.21
CA PRO A 30 -29.15 -15.70 -11.35
C PRO A 30 -28.44 -14.38 -11.66
N PHE A 31 -27.15 -14.34 -11.32
CA PHE A 31 -26.26 -13.25 -11.66
C PHE A 31 -26.11 -13.22 -13.19
N GLU A 32 -26.98 -12.48 -13.88
CA GLU A 32 -26.65 -11.97 -15.20
C GLU A 32 -25.57 -10.90 -15.00
N ILE A 33 -24.30 -11.29 -15.13
CA ILE A 33 -23.24 -10.32 -15.40
C ILE A 33 -23.59 -9.73 -16.77
N PRO A 34 -23.93 -8.43 -16.87
CA PRO A 34 -24.22 -7.84 -18.16
C PRO A 34 -22.98 -8.04 -19.04
N PRO A 35 -23.13 -8.50 -20.30
CA PRO A 35 -21.98 -8.70 -21.17
C PRO A 35 -21.19 -7.40 -21.22
N VAL A 36 -19.93 -7.45 -20.80
CA VAL A 36 -18.98 -6.35 -20.92
C VAL A 36 -18.81 -6.10 -22.42
N ARG A 37 -19.67 -5.23 -22.97
CA ARG A 37 -19.53 -4.78 -24.35
C ARG A 37 -18.16 -4.11 -24.43
N LYS A 38 -17.28 -4.69 -25.25
CA LYS A 38 -16.09 -4.01 -25.75
C LYS A 38 -16.53 -2.65 -26.28
N ALA A 39 -16.35 -1.59 -25.50
CA ALA A 39 -16.44 -0.22 -25.98
C ALA A 39 -15.18 0.03 -26.81
N ALA A 40 -15.16 -0.55 -28.01
CA ALA A 40 -14.18 -0.23 -29.03
C ALA A 40 -14.59 1.12 -29.63
N THR A 41 -13.65 2.06 -29.53
CA THR A 41 -13.51 3.29 -30.28
C THR A 41 -14.14 3.24 -31.68
N GLU A 42 -15.35 3.75 -31.82
CA GLU A 42 -15.99 3.99 -33.12
C GLU A 42 -15.79 5.47 -33.48
N LEU A 43 -14.61 5.77 -34.03
CA LEU A 43 -14.30 7.05 -34.66
C LEU A 43 -14.55 6.88 -36.16
N LEU A 44 -15.63 7.52 -36.62
CA LEU A 44 -16.02 7.82 -38.00
C LEU A 44 -14.96 7.55 -39.08
N GLU A 45 -15.15 6.52 -39.89
CA GLU A 45 -14.63 6.47 -41.26
C GLU A 45 -15.73 6.90 -42.24
N PRO A 46 -15.46 7.82 -43.19
CA PRO A 46 -16.37 8.13 -44.29
C PRO A 46 -16.22 7.12 -45.45
N PRO A 47 -17.23 7.02 -46.33
CA PRO A 47 -17.37 5.91 -47.27
C PRO A 47 -16.39 5.99 -48.45
N ARG A 48 -15.94 4.80 -48.87
CA ARG A 48 -15.16 4.56 -50.08
C ARG A 48 -16.02 4.74 -51.34
N GLU A 49 -15.67 5.70 -52.18
CA GLU A 49 -15.98 5.67 -53.61
C GLU A 49 -14.79 5.13 -54.39
N ALA A 50 -15.11 4.34 -55.42
CA ALA A 50 -14.18 3.63 -56.29
C ALA A 50 -13.65 4.55 -57.39
N MET A 51 -12.33 4.51 -57.65
CA MET A 51 -11.76 4.73 -58.98
C MET A 51 -10.53 3.85 -59.17
N ALA A 52 -10.57 3.07 -60.24
CA ALA A 52 -9.44 2.37 -60.83
C ALA A 52 -8.60 3.37 -61.65
N LEU A 53 -7.27 3.25 -61.61
CA LEU A 53 -6.37 3.65 -62.71
C LEU A 53 -4.96 3.06 -62.51
N GLU A 54 -4.35 2.82 -63.67
CA GLU A 54 -3.20 1.98 -63.96
C GLU A 54 -1.83 2.54 -63.50
N GLY A 55 -0.89 1.63 -63.23
CA GLY A 55 0.43 1.61 -63.88
C GLY A 55 1.53 2.63 -63.52
N SER A 56 2.66 2.08 -63.04
CA SER A 56 4.08 2.54 -63.19
C SER A 56 4.74 3.28 -62.00
N PRO A 57 6.08 3.40 -61.95
CA PRO A 57 6.98 2.46 -61.28
C PRO A 57 7.72 3.07 -60.06
N LEU A 58 8.27 2.19 -59.22
CA LEU A 58 9.08 2.52 -58.03
C LEU A 58 10.25 3.47 -58.37
N ARG A 59 10.19 4.69 -57.82
CA ARG A 59 11.34 5.57 -57.58
C ARG A 59 11.73 5.48 -56.11
N VAL A 60 12.96 5.03 -55.86
CA VAL A 60 13.60 5.11 -54.54
C VAL A 60 13.94 6.57 -54.27
N THR A 61 13.30 7.18 -53.27
CA THR A 61 13.66 8.50 -52.76
C THR A 61 14.51 8.32 -51.50
N VAL A 62 15.76 8.79 -51.56
CA VAL A 62 16.65 8.92 -50.41
C VAL A 62 16.11 10.03 -49.51
N MET A 63 15.84 9.72 -48.24
CA MET A 63 15.46 10.73 -47.24
C MET A 63 16.69 11.53 -46.82
N ALA A 64 16.66 12.83 -47.07
CA ALA A 64 17.60 13.81 -46.51
C ALA A 64 17.24 14.13 -45.05
N GLU A 65 18.26 14.40 -44.23
CA GLU A 65 18.14 14.85 -42.85
C GLU A 65 17.28 16.12 -42.71
N PRO A 66 16.45 16.24 -41.65
CA PRO A 66 15.86 17.52 -41.30
C PRO A 66 16.90 18.37 -40.54
N ALA A 67 17.47 19.34 -41.24
CA ALA A 67 18.09 20.51 -40.64
C ALA A 67 16.99 21.43 -40.08
N GLY A 68 16.95 21.61 -38.76
CA GLY A 68 16.03 22.54 -38.12
C GLY A 68 15.78 22.22 -36.65
N ARG A 69 16.78 22.44 -35.80
CA ARG A 69 16.56 22.52 -34.34
C ARG A 69 15.99 23.92 -34.07
N GLU A 70 14.68 24.01 -33.88
CA GLU A 70 14.05 25.23 -33.40
C GLU A 70 14.61 25.57 -32.01
N GLU A 71 15.13 26.78 -31.83
CA GLU A 71 15.56 27.26 -30.52
C GLU A 71 14.34 27.41 -29.61
N PRO A 72 14.40 26.94 -28.36
CA PRO A 72 13.29 27.05 -27.43
C PRO A 72 12.98 28.54 -27.13
N PRO A 73 11.71 28.91 -27.00
CA PRO A 73 11.30 30.29 -26.76
C PRO A 73 11.98 30.87 -25.51
N GLU A 74 12.39 32.15 -25.58
CA GLU A 74 13.15 32.90 -24.56
C GLU A 74 12.78 32.65 -23.08
N PRO A 75 11.49 32.50 -22.67
CA PRO A 75 11.15 32.18 -21.28
C PRO A 75 11.72 30.84 -20.78
N TRP A 76 11.89 29.85 -21.67
CA TRP A 76 12.45 28.54 -21.30
C TRP A 76 13.95 28.60 -21.08
N ARG A 77 14.69 29.45 -21.81
CA ARG A 77 16.13 29.66 -21.56
C ARG A 77 16.39 30.22 -20.16
N LYS A 78 15.53 31.13 -19.69
CA LYS A 78 15.62 31.70 -18.34
C LYS A 78 15.30 30.66 -17.26
N LEU A 79 14.30 29.82 -17.49
CA LEU A 79 13.93 28.75 -16.55
C LEU A 79 15.01 27.67 -16.43
N THR A 80 15.61 27.25 -17.56
CA THR A 80 16.69 26.26 -17.58
C THR A 80 17.95 26.80 -16.90
N GLY A 81 18.26 28.09 -17.09
CA GLY A 81 19.35 28.76 -16.37
C GLY A 81 19.15 28.75 -14.85
N VAL A 82 17.94 29.07 -14.37
CA VAL A 82 17.61 29.04 -12.93
C VAL A 82 17.70 27.62 -12.36
N MET A 83 17.18 26.62 -13.08
CA MET A 83 17.26 25.21 -12.65
C MET A 83 18.71 24.71 -12.53
N VAL A 84 19.59 25.10 -13.47
CA VAL A 84 21.01 24.73 -13.43
C VAL A 84 21.74 25.39 -12.25
N VAL A 85 21.45 26.66 -11.96
CA VAL A 85 22.04 27.37 -10.81
C VAL A 85 21.56 26.76 -9.48
N VAL A 86 20.27 26.47 -9.35
CA VAL A 86 19.71 25.83 -8.14
C VAL A 86 20.25 24.42 -7.97
N GLY A 87 20.33 23.63 -9.04
CA GLY A 87 20.91 22.28 -9.01
C GLY A 87 22.39 22.30 -8.62
N GLY A 88 23.16 23.26 -9.15
CA GLY A 88 24.57 23.46 -8.77
C GLY A 88 24.74 23.82 -7.30
N ALA A 89 23.93 24.75 -6.78
CA ALA A 89 23.98 25.18 -5.38
C ALA A 89 23.63 24.04 -4.42
N LEU A 90 22.61 23.23 -4.74
CA LEU A 90 22.22 22.07 -3.93
C LEU A 90 23.29 20.98 -3.93
N THR A 91 23.96 20.76 -5.07
CA THR A 91 25.04 19.79 -5.18
C THR A 91 26.26 20.23 -4.36
N ALA A 92 26.61 21.52 -4.41
CA ALA A 92 27.69 22.08 -3.61
C ALA A 92 27.39 22.02 -2.11
N ALA A 93 26.15 22.33 -1.69
CA ALA A 93 25.72 22.19 -0.29
C ALA A 93 25.79 20.73 0.19
N GLY A 94 25.39 19.77 -0.64
CA GLY A 94 25.52 18.34 -0.34
C GLY A 94 26.97 17.90 -0.17
N LEU A 95 27.88 18.41 -0.99
CA LEU A 95 29.32 18.15 -0.89
C LEU A 95 29.95 18.76 0.36
N ILE A 96 29.55 19.97 0.75
CA ILE A 96 30.00 20.63 1.99
C ILE A 96 29.52 19.83 3.21
N ILE A 97 28.26 19.40 3.23
CA ILE A 97 27.72 18.56 4.30
C ILE A 97 28.49 17.24 4.39
N ALA A 98 28.77 16.60 3.25
CA ALA A 98 29.55 15.35 3.23
C ALA A 98 30.98 15.54 3.78
N LEU A 99 31.64 16.65 3.46
CA LEU A 99 32.98 16.97 3.98
C LEU A 99 32.96 17.29 5.49
N ILE A 100 31.91 17.93 6.00
CA ILE A 100 31.75 18.20 7.45
C ILE A 100 31.57 16.90 8.24
N PHE A 101 30.94 15.89 7.64
CA PHE A 101 30.72 14.58 8.28
C PHE A 101 32.00 13.72 8.39
N GLU A 102 33.04 13.97 7.58
CA GLU A 102 34.32 13.26 7.71
C GLU A 102 35.14 13.72 8.92
N ASP A 103 34.94 14.94 9.42
CA ASP A 103 35.79 15.57 10.46
C ASP A 103 35.24 15.47 11.89
N GLY A 104 34.20 14.64 12.11
CA GLY A 104 33.74 14.26 13.47
C GLY A 104 33.22 15.41 14.35
N SER A 105 32.89 16.56 13.77
CA SER A 105 32.40 17.74 14.50
C SER A 105 30.92 17.61 14.87
N SER A 106 30.53 18.07 16.07
CA SER A 106 29.14 17.96 16.55
C SER A 106 28.17 18.84 15.77
N LEU A 107 27.04 18.24 15.35
CA LEU A 107 26.00 18.77 14.45
C LEU A 107 25.41 20.18 14.70
N PRO A 108 25.28 20.74 15.92
CA PRO A 108 24.47 21.94 16.10
C PRO A 108 25.07 23.22 15.50
N GLU A 109 26.39 23.44 15.64
CA GLU A 109 27.02 24.70 15.23
C GLU A 109 27.26 24.79 13.72
N ALA A 110 27.56 23.66 13.06
CA ALA A 110 27.79 23.64 11.61
C ALA A 110 26.49 23.86 10.81
N TYR A 111 25.35 23.48 11.37
CA TYR A 111 24.05 23.63 10.70
C TYR A 111 23.62 25.10 10.61
N ASP A 112 23.73 25.85 11.72
CA ASP A 112 23.32 27.26 11.76
C ASP A 112 24.22 28.16 10.89
N ALA A 113 25.53 27.91 10.84
CA ALA A 113 26.44 28.64 9.97
C ALA A 113 26.14 28.40 8.48
N THR A 114 25.79 27.17 8.10
CA THR A 114 25.48 26.81 6.72
C THR A 114 24.14 27.40 6.27
N LEU A 115 23.15 27.41 7.17
CA LEU A 115 21.83 27.99 6.87
C LEU A 115 21.90 29.51 6.70
N THR A 116 22.72 30.18 7.51
CA THR A 116 22.95 31.63 7.42
C THR A 116 23.66 32.00 6.12
N SER A 117 24.69 31.24 5.74
CA SER A 117 25.42 31.43 4.47
C SER A 117 24.53 31.18 3.23
N LEU A 118 23.63 30.19 3.29
CA LEU A 118 22.67 29.92 2.23
C LEU A 118 21.66 31.07 2.08
N HIS A 119 21.20 31.64 3.19
CA HIS A 119 20.26 32.76 3.21
C HIS A 119 20.90 34.05 2.65
N GLU A 120 22.16 34.33 2.99
CA GLU A 120 22.92 35.46 2.43
C GLU A 120 23.20 35.27 0.93
N SER A 121 23.52 34.04 0.49
CA SER A 121 23.73 33.70 -0.92
C SER A 121 22.46 33.86 -1.75
N MET A 122 21.30 33.47 -1.20
CA MET A 122 19.99 33.65 -1.84
C MET A 122 19.59 35.13 -1.95
N ALA A 123 19.97 35.95 -0.97
CA ALA A 123 19.78 37.40 -1.02
C ALA A 123 20.69 38.07 -2.07
N ALA A 124 21.94 37.64 -2.19
CA ALA A 124 22.92 38.17 -3.14
C ALA A 124 22.58 37.89 -4.62
N ILE A 125 21.91 36.77 -4.92
CA ILE A 125 21.52 36.39 -6.30
C ILE A 125 20.19 37.07 -6.73
N GLY A 126 19.58 37.89 -5.87
CA GLY A 126 18.41 38.70 -6.24
C GLY A 126 17.11 37.92 -6.45
N ILE A 127 17.07 36.63 -6.08
CA ILE A 127 15.91 35.74 -6.24
C ILE A 127 14.71 36.22 -5.41
N LEU A 128 14.94 36.95 -4.31
CA LEU A 128 13.88 37.52 -3.48
C LEU A 128 13.25 38.82 -4.02
N ARG A 129 13.72 39.37 -5.15
CA ARG A 129 13.20 40.65 -5.70
C ARG A 129 12.12 40.49 -6.77
N ALA A 130 11.80 39.27 -7.21
CA ALA A 130 10.91 39.04 -8.36
C ALA A 130 9.43 38.78 -8.02
N TYR A 131 9.04 38.76 -6.75
CA TYR A 131 7.62 38.70 -6.35
C TYR A 131 7.16 40.06 -5.83
N SER A 132 6.73 40.95 -6.74
CA SER A 132 5.93 42.12 -6.38
C SER A 132 4.45 41.76 -6.54
N PRO A 133 3.68 41.59 -5.45
CA PRO A 133 2.22 41.44 -5.56
C PRO A 133 1.59 42.76 -6.04
N PRO A 134 0.40 42.72 -6.69
CA PRO A 134 -0.30 43.91 -7.16
C PRO A 134 -0.60 44.86 -6.00
N ALA A 135 -0.48 46.17 -6.28
CA ALA A 135 -0.53 47.24 -5.28
C ALA A 135 -1.85 47.22 -4.48
N ALA A 136 -1.71 47.10 -3.16
CA ALA A 136 -2.80 47.27 -2.21
C ALA A 136 -3.21 48.76 -2.08
N PRO A 137 -4.48 49.06 -1.75
CA PRO A 137 -4.92 50.43 -1.46
C PRO A 137 -4.18 51.03 -0.25
N PRO A 138 -4.06 52.37 -0.17
CA PRO A 138 -3.27 53.04 0.84
C PRO A 138 -3.78 52.74 2.26
N ALA A 139 -2.88 52.21 3.09
CA ALA A 139 -3.14 51.87 4.48
C ALA A 139 -3.36 53.12 5.34
N ALA A 140 -4.32 53.02 6.27
CA ALA A 140 -4.51 53.98 7.35
C ALA A 140 -3.23 54.13 8.20
N PRO A 141 -3.00 55.31 8.81
CA PRO A 141 -1.83 55.54 9.64
C PRO A 141 -1.79 54.57 10.84
N PRO A 142 -0.61 54.04 11.20
CA PRO A 142 -0.47 53.03 12.24
C PRO A 142 -0.83 53.59 13.61
N ALA A 143 -1.70 52.86 14.32
CA ALA A 143 -1.96 53.09 15.73
C ALA A 143 -0.67 52.80 16.54
N LEU A 144 -0.37 53.68 17.50
CA LEU A 144 0.78 53.57 18.38
C LEU A 144 0.69 52.27 19.22
N PRO A 145 1.81 51.57 19.42
CA PRO A 145 1.83 50.39 20.28
C PRO A 145 1.61 50.78 21.75
N PRO A 146 0.89 49.94 22.53
CA PRO A 146 0.73 50.17 23.96
C PRO A 146 2.08 50.01 24.70
N PRO A 147 2.27 50.73 25.81
CA PRO A 147 3.50 50.69 26.59
C PRO A 147 3.70 49.32 27.25
N SER A 148 4.94 48.83 27.23
CA SER A 148 5.35 47.58 27.85
C SER A 148 5.15 47.62 29.38
N PRO A 149 4.63 46.54 30.00
CA PRO A 149 4.52 46.45 31.45
C PRO A 149 5.89 46.33 32.13
N PRO A 150 6.03 46.81 33.38
CA PRO A 150 7.29 46.80 34.12
C PRO A 150 7.73 45.37 34.48
N SER A 151 9.03 45.12 34.30
CA SER A 151 9.70 43.86 34.62
C SER A 151 9.72 43.62 36.13
N HIS A 152 9.12 42.51 36.59
CA HIS A 152 9.29 42.05 37.96
C HIS A 152 10.67 41.38 38.16
N PRO A 153 11.31 41.57 39.32
CA PRO A 153 12.54 40.87 39.66
C PRO A 153 12.29 39.36 39.88
N PRO A 154 13.28 38.51 39.60
CA PRO A 154 13.14 37.06 39.74
C PRO A 154 12.98 36.64 41.21
N PRO A 155 12.08 35.70 41.53
CA PRO A 155 11.93 35.17 42.88
C PRO A 155 13.15 34.33 43.28
N CYS A 156 13.59 34.47 44.54
CA CYS A 156 14.68 33.71 45.13
C CYS A 156 14.40 32.19 45.13
N PRO A 157 15.44 31.35 44.95
CA PRO A 157 15.29 29.91 45.03
C PRO A 157 14.96 29.45 46.47
N PRO A 158 14.02 28.50 46.64
CA PRO A 158 13.70 27.95 47.96
C PRO A 158 14.86 27.08 48.50
N PRO A 159 15.02 26.99 49.83
CA PRO A 159 16.05 26.17 50.45
C PRO A 159 15.80 24.67 50.22
N SER A 160 16.88 23.93 49.98
CA SER A 160 16.87 22.49 49.74
C SER A 160 16.31 21.72 50.95
N PRO A 161 15.43 20.73 50.74
CA PRO A 161 14.92 19.88 51.82
C PRO A 161 16.01 18.98 52.40
N PRO A 162 15.93 18.63 53.70
CA PRO A 162 16.89 17.73 54.34
C PRO A 162 16.79 16.30 53.80
N SER A 163 17.95 15.66 53.65
CA SER A 163 18.08 14.30 53.15
C SER A 163 17.31 13.28 54.00
N PRO A 164 16.59 12.32 53.37
CA PRO A 164 15.85 11.29 54.11
C PRO A 164 16.80 10.30 54.79
N PRO A 165 16.40 9.73 55.94
CA PRO A 165 17.17 8.72 56.65
C PRO A 165 17.28 7.42 55.84
N PRO A 166 18.35 6.63 56.03
CA PRO A 166 18.56 5.37 55.32
C PRO A 166 17.47 4.35 55.66
N PRO A 167 17.00 3.56 54.67
CA PRO A 167 15.93 2.59 54.86
C PRO A 167 16.36 1.46 55.79
N ARG A 168 15.48 1.10 56.74
CA ARG A 168 15.66 -0.06 57.62
C ARG A 168 15.62 -1.36 56.81
N ALA A 169 16.49 -2.30 57.18
CA ALA A 169 16.52 -3.64 56.61
C ALA A 169 15.18 -4.37 56.83
N PRO A 170 14.59 -4.98 55.79
CA PRO A 170 13.32 -5.69 55.92
C PRO A 170 13.46 -6.98 56.73
N PRO A 171 12.47 -7.34 57.56
CA PRO A 171 12.43 -8.61 58.27
C PRO A 171 12.29 -9.78 57.30
N LYS A 172 12.98 -10.89 57.60
CA LYS A 172 12.89 -12.16 56.84
C LYS A 172 11.45 -12.69 56.90
N VAL A 173 10.75 -12.62 55.77
CA VAL A 173 9.41 -13.20 55.58
C VAL A 173 9.56 -14.72 55.35
N PRO A 174 8.78 -15.58 56.03
CA PRO A 174 8.77 -17.01 55.78
C PRO A 174 8.29 -17.35 54.36
N ALA A 175 8.88 -18.39 53.78
CA ALA A 175 8.66 -18.80 52.39
C ALA A 175 7.17 -19.05 52.08
N SER A 176 6.63 -18.29 51.12
CA SER A 176 5.27 -18.46 50.63
C SER A 176 5.11 -19.79 49.88
N PRO A 177 3.95 -20.46 50.01
CA PRO A 177 3.63 -21.67 49.25
C PRO A 177 3.64 -21.38 47.75
N THR A 178 4.13 -22.34 46.99
CA THR A 178 4.27 -22.30 45.53
C THR A 178 2.93 -21.93 44.88
N PRO A 179 2.84 -20.86 44.07
CA PRO A 179 1.59 -20.46 43.44
C PRO A 179 1.11 -21.55 42.48
N SER A 180 -0.18 -21.88 42.56
CA SER A 180 -0.86 -22.75 41.60
C SER A 180 -0.65 -22.20 40.19
N PRO A 181 -0.47 -23.06 39.17
CA PRO A 181 -0.31 -22.62 37.79
C PRO A 181 -1.53 -21.79 37.39
N SER A 182 -1.29 -20.53 36.99
CA SER A 182 -2.34 -19.64 36.51
C SER A 182 -3.10 -20.32 35.35
N PRO A 183 -4.44 -20.22 35.31
CA PRO A 183 -5.22 -20.72 34.19
C PRO A 183 -4.69 -20.12 32.88
N PRO A 184 -4.73 -20.87 31.76
CA PRO A 184 -4.30 -20.35 30.47
C PRO A 184 -5.06 -19.05 30.16
N PRO A 185 -4.37 -18.05 29.57
CA PRO A 185 -4.96 -16.73 29.32
C PRO A 185 -6.24 -16.89 28.52
N ALA A 186 -7.31 -16.26 29.01
CA ALA A 186 -8.60 -16.25 28.33
C ALA A 186 -8.39 -15.73 26.91
N GLN A 187 -8.87 -16.46 25.92
CA GLN A 187 -8.87 -15.96 24.55
C GLN A 187 -9.61 -14.61 24.54
N PRO A 188 -9.09 -13.58 23.84
CA PRO A 188 -9.76 -12.30 23.76
C PRO A 188 -11.20 -12.53 23.29
N PRO A 189 -12.18 -11.83 23.88
CA PRO A 189 -13.58 -12.01 23.50
C PRO A 189 -13.69 -11.84 21.99
N ASN A 190 -14.21 -12.87 21.31
CA ASN A 190 -14.44 -12.83 19.87
C ASN A 190 -15.25 -11.58 19.56
N TYR A 191 -14.63 -10.60 18.91
CA TYR A 191 -15.34 -9.40 18.49
C TYR A 191 -16.43 -9.81 17.51
N VAL A 192 -17.67 -9.57 17.91
CA VAL A 192 -18.84 -9.78 17.07
C VAL A 192 -19.13 -8.44 16.41
N ALA A 193 -18.74 -8.29 15.15
CA ALA A 193 -19.16 -7.14 14.37
C ALA A 193 -20.69 -7.07 14.33
N PRO A 194 -21.29 -5.87 14.32
CA PRO A 194 -22.73 -5.72 14.18
C PRO A 194 -23.22 -6.45 12.92
N PRO A 195 -24.34 -7.18 12.99
CA PRO A 195 -24.89 -7.89 11.85
C PRO A 195 -25.23 -6.90 10.72
N GLY A 196 -25.08 -7.33 9.46
CA GLY A 196 -25.45 -6.52 8.29
C GLY A 196 -24.46 -6.51 7.14
N PHE A 197 -24.74 -5.63 6.17
CA PHE A 197 -23.87 -5.37 5.03
C PHE A 197 -22.67 -4.55 5.43
N MET A 198 -21.51 -4.88 4.85
CA MET A 198 -20.25 -4.19 5.07
C MET A 198 -20.34 -2.73 4.62
N ASP A 199 -19.91 -1.79 5.48
CA ASP A 199 -19.75 -0.38 5.17
C ASP A 199 -18.42 0.20 5.71
N HIS A 200 -18.23 1.51 5.60
CA HIS A 200 -17.00 2.15 6.05
C HIS A 200 -16.83 2.12 7.57
N GLU A 201 -17.92 2.30 8.29
CA GLU A 201 -17.98 2.35 9.74
C GLU A 201 -17.61 1.00 10.34
N GLN A 202 -18.16 -0.09 9.79
CA GLN A 202 -17.82 -1.44 10.21
C GLN A 202 -16.38 -1.82 9.84
N CYS A 203 -15.89 -1.45 8.65
CA CYS A 203 -14.47 -1.62 8.31
C CYS A 203 -13.57 -0.88 9.31
N SER A 204 -13.96 0.35 9.67
CA SER A 204 -13.23 1.17 10.64
C SER A 204 -13.24 0.55 12.04
N ALA A 205 -14.36 -0.04 12.45
CA ALA A 205 -14.48 -0.74 13.72
C ALA A 205 -13.60 -2.00 13.76
N LEU A 206 -13.59 -2.79 12.67
CA LEU A 206 -12.72 -3.98 12.55
C LEU A 206 -11.23 -3.61 12.60
N PHE A 207 -10.81 -2.50 11.98
CA PHE A 207 -9.43 -2.01 12.06
C PHE A 207 -9.09 -1.29 13.38
N ALA A 208 -10.09 -0.91 14.17
CA ALA A 208 -9.87 -0.31 15.49
C ALA A 208 -9.77 -1.38 16.58
N ASP A 209 -10.47 -2.50 16.40
CA ASP A 209 -10.41 -3.63 17.31
C ASP A 209 -9.18 -4.50 17.04
N ARG A 210 -8.24 -4.50 17.99
CA ARG A 210 -7.00 -5.31 17.93
C ARG A 210 -7.27 -6.81 18.03
N GLY A 211 -8.41 -7.22 18.61
CA GLY A 211 -8.82 -8.62 18.68
C GLY A 211 -9.42 -9.14 17.38
N SER A 212 -9.73 -8.24 16.45
CA SER A 212 -10.47 -8.58 15.24
C SER A 212 -9.68 -9.49 14.31
N ARG A 213 -10.42 -10.16 13.42
CA ARG A 213 -9.83 -10.95 12.35
C ARG A 213 -8.85 -10.14 11.51
N PHE A 214 -9.11 -8.85 11.27
CA PHE A 214 -8.25 -8.01 10.42
C PHE A 214 -6.85 -7.82 10.98
N HIS A 215 -6.68 -7.77 12.30
CA HIS A 215 -5.35 -7.69 12.90
C HIS A 215 -4.60 -9.03 12.82
N GLN A 216 -5.33 -10.14 12.83
CA GLN A 216 -4.77 -11.49 12.74
C GLN A 216 -4.26 -11.84 11.33
N LEU A 217 -4.64 -11.14 10.26
CA LEU A 217 -4.25 -11.53 8.90
C LEU A 217 -2.80 -11.15 8.52
N TRP A 218 -2.09 -10.41 9.36
CA TRP A 218 -0.80 -9.80 8.98
C TRP A 218 0.44 -10.61 9.38
N ALA A 219 0.33 -11.93 9.49
CA ALA A 219 1.49 -12.77 9.77
C ALA A 219 2.56 -12.67 8.67
N GLN A 220 3.83 -12.86 9.05
CA GLN A 220 4.94 -12.89 8.10
C GLN A 220 4.78 -14.00 7.04
N GLU A 221 4.33 -15.17 7.47
CA GLU A 221 3.99 -16.30 6.62
C GLU A 221 2.60 -16.12 6.00
N GLY A 222 2.50 -16.38 4.70
CA GLY A 222 1.21 -16.40 4.00
C GLY A 222 0.25 -17.42 4.59
N TRP A 223 -1.03 -17.09 4.58
CA TRP A 223 -2.14 -17.94 5.02
C TRP A 223 -2.17 -18.27 6.52
N ARG A 224 -1.20 -17.78 7.29
CA ARG A 224 -1.12 -17.98 8.74
C ARG A 224 -1.71 -16.79 9.47
N VAL A 225 -2.40 -17.04 10.59
CA VAL A 225 -2.83 -15.94 11.48
C VAL A 225 -1.69 -15.45 12.37
N LEU A 226 -1.66 -14.15 12.63
CA LEU A 226 -0.74 -13.49 13.53
C LEU A 226 -1.15 -13.79 14.97
N ASN A 227 -0.36 -14.61 15.65
CA ASN A 227 -0.56 -14.94 17.06
C ASN A 227 0.25 -14.01 17.97
N PRO A 228 -0.12 -13.88 19.26
CA PRO A 228 0.67 -13.15 20.23
C PRO A 228 2.15 -13.57 20.23
N GLY A 229 3.06 -12.61 20.08
CA GLY A 229 4.51 -12.83 20.03
C GLY A 229 5.08 -13.14 18.64
N MET A 230 4.23 -13.26 17.60
CA MET A 230 4.70 -13.33 16.21
C MET A 230 4.99 -11.93 15.66
N THR A 231 5.98 -11.84 14.79
CA THR A 231 6.29 -10.60 14.06
C THR A 231 5.34 -10.47 12.85
N PRO A 232 4.69 -9.32 12.66
CA PRO A 232 3.88 -9.07 11.48
C PRO A 232 4.74 -9.00 10.21
N CYS A 233 4.13 -9.12 9.03
CA CYS A 233 4.83 -9.20 7.75
C CYS A 233 5.66 -7.96 7.37
N TRP A 234 5.44 -6.83 8.05
CA TRP A 234 6.24 -5.61 7.87
C TRP A 234 7.50 -5.56 8.74
N GLY A 235 7.70 -6.53 9.64
CA GLY A 235 8.88 -6.63 10.48
C GLY A 235 8.94 -5.59 11.62
N GLU A 236 10.13 -5.43 12.21
CA GLU A 236 10.34 -4.47 13.30
C GLU A 236 10.29 -3.01 12.83
N ASN A 237 10.73 -2.74 11.60
CA ASN A 237 10.72 -1.40 11.02
C ASN A 237 9.50 -1.15 10.14
N GLY A 238 8.30 -1.37 10.71
CA GLY A 238 7.05 -1.28 9.97
C GLY A 238 6.83 0.07 9.27
N TRP A 239 7.30 1.17 9.88
CA TRP A 239 7.22 2.50 9.28
C TRP A 239 7.89 2.58 7.90
N GLN A 240 9.07 1.98 7.75
CA GLN A 240 9.76 1.94 6.46
C GLN A 240 8.99 1.14 5.42
N PHE A 241 8.37 0.02 5.83
CA PHE A 241 7.52 -0.76 4.92
C PHE A 241 6.33 0.07 4.41
N PHE A 242 5.62 0.77 5.30
CA PHE A 242 4.47 1.58 4.91
C PHE A 242 4.87 2.79 4.06
N ASP A 243 6.02 3.42 4.34
CA ASP A 243 6.58 4.46 3.46
C ASP A 243 6.89 3.91 2.06
N ASP A 244 7.57 2.77 1.97
CA ASP A 244 7.89 2.13 0.69
C ASP A 244 6.64 1.74 -0.11
N ALA A 245 5.61 1.23 0.58
CA ALA A 245 4.32 0.92 -0.02
C ALA A 245 3.63 2.19 -0.54
N TRP A 246 3.57 3.25 0.28
CA TRP A 246 2.99 4.54 -0.10
C TRP A 246 3.70 5.15 -1.31
N TRP A 247 5.02 5.09 -1.38
CA TRP A 247 5.78 5.63 -2.51
C TRP A 247 5.81 4.71 -3.73
N GLY A 248 5.20 3.52 -3.64
CA GLY A 248 5.13 2.59 -4.76
C GLY A 248 6.49 2.05 -5.18
N ARG A 249 7.48 1.96 -4.26
CA ARG A 249 8.84 1.53 -4.60
C ARG A 249 8.90 0.14 -5.25
N ARG A 250 7.85 -0.66 -5.08
CA ARG A 250 7.75 -2.04 -5.58
C ARG A 250 6.66 -2.24 -6.63
N CYS A 251 6.03 -1.19 -7.17
CA CYS A 251 4.92 -1.35 -8.12
C CYS A 251 5.28 -2.04 -9.43
N LYS A 252 6.54 -1.91 -9.87
CA LYS A 252 7.04 -2.46 -11.14
C LYS A 252 7.45 -3.94 -11.08
N ARG A 253 7.23 -4.62 -9.95
CA ARG A 253 7.60 -6.04 -9.82
C ARG A 253 6.66 -6.95 -10.59
N ASN A 254 7.09 -8.20 -10.79
CA ASN A 254 6.19 -9.26 -11.28
C ASN A 254 5.23 -9.71 -10.18
N TRP A 255 3.96 -9.29 -10.26
CA TRP A 255 2.86 -9.66 -9.35
C TRP A 255 2.28 -11.05 -9.62
N PHE A 256 2.87 -11.79 -10.57
CA PHE A 256 2.52 -13.16 -10.93
C PHE A 256 3.65 -14.16 -10.64
N SER A 257 4.67 -13.74 -9.86
CA SER A 257 5.84 -14.57 -9.58
C SER A 257 5.48 -15.91 -8.92
N GLY A 258 6.10 -16.98 -9.42
CA GLY A 258 5.85 -18.36 -8.98
C GLY A 258 4.63 -19.05 -9.59
N ASN A 259 3.86 -18.38 -10.47
CA ASN A 259 2.99 -19.08 -11.40
C ASN A 259 3.81 -20.00 -12.32
N GLN A 260 3.18 -21.03 -12.90
CA GLN A 260 3.89 -21.92 -13.82
C GLN A 260 4.09 -21.26 -15.20
N GLY A 261 5.03 -21.78 -15.98
CA GLY A 261 5.36 -21.23 -17.29
C GLY A 261 5.93 -19.81 -17.23
N ASN A 262 5.88 -19.10 -18.36
CA ASN A 262 6.53 -17.79 -18.54
C ASN A 262 6.01 -16.69 -17.59
N LEU A 263 4.84 -16.90 -16.99
CA LEU A 263 4.20 -15.92 -16.11
C LEU A 263 4.94 -15.79 -14.75
N GLY A 264 5.53 -16.88 -14.26
CA GLY A 264 6.18 -16.91 -12.95
C GLY A 264 7.60 -17.48 -12.90
N THR A 265 8.19 -17.89 -14.02
CA THR A 265 9.53 -18.52 -14.09
C THR A 265 10.72 -17.62 -13.78
N HIS A 266 10.56 -16.30 -13.71
CA HIS A 266 11.68 -15.43 -13.34
C HIS A 266 11.37 -14.61 -12.08
N GLY A 267 12.44 -14.27 -11.36
CA GLY A 267 12.37 -13.57 -10.10
C GLY A 267 11.63 -12.22 -10.21
N PRO A 268 11.24 -11.64 -9.07
CA PRO A 268 10.34 -10.47 -9.00
C PRO A 268 10.83 -9.23 -9.75
N THR A 269 12.11 -9.15 -10.09
CA THR A 269 12.76 -8.00 -10.75
C THR A 269 13.09 -8.24 -12.23
N ASP A 270 12.85 -9.43 -12.78
CA ASP A 270 13.12 -9.68 -14.20
C ASP A 270 11.97 -9.16 -15.06
N SER A 271 12.21 -8.06 -15.77
CA SER A 271 11.25 -7.44 -16.68
C SER A 271 10.83 -8.36 -17.85
N ARG A 272 11.57 -9.43 -18.13
CA ARG A 272 11.19 -10.44 -19.14
C ARG A 272 10.11 -11.40 -18.63
N SER A 273 9.84 -11.43 -17.33
CA SER A 273 8.76 -12.22 -16.73
C SER A 273 7.49 -11.45 -16.43
N THR A 274 7.47 -10.13 -16.67
CA THR A 274 6.23 -9.40 -16.48
C THR A 274 5.22 -9.84 -17.54
N PRO A 275 3.97 -10.15 -17.15
CA PRO A 275 2.93 -10.56 -18.09
C PRO A 275 2.76 -9.53 -19.20
N HIS A 276 2.65 -10.01 -20.43
CA HIS A 276 2.35 -9.16 -21.56
C HIS A 276 0.84 -8.94 -21.67
N PHE A 277 0.38 -7.74 -21.37
CA PHE A 277 -1.00 -7.31 -21.60
C PHE A 277 -1.14 -6.70 -22.99
N THR A 278 -2.17 -7.10 -23.74
CA THR A 278 -2.46 -6.60 -25.09
C THR A 278 -3.18 -5.25 -25.06
N ASP A 279 -3.82 -4.90 -23.94
CA ASP A 279 -4.48 -3.62 -23.69
C ASP A 279 -4.22 -3.14 -22.24
N ARG A 280 -4.93 -2.10 -21.79
CA ARG A 280 -4.96 -1.65 -20.40
C ARG A 280 -5.48 -2.78 -19.52
N ALA A 281 -4.74 -3.06 -18.45
CA ALA A 281 -5.04 -4.14 -17.53
C ALA A 281 -5.52 -3.65 -16.16
N PRO A 282 -6.81 -3.23 -16.00
CA PRO A 282 -7.32 -2.77 -14.72
C PRO A 282 -7.04 -3.78 -13.60
N ALA A 283 -6.85 -3.25 -12.39
CA ALA A 283 -6.70 -4.08 -11.20
C ALA A 283 -8.04 -4.79 -10.93
N LEU A 284 -8.00 -6.10 -10.71
CA LEU A 284 -9.18 -6.92 -10.46
C LEU A 284 -9.09 -7.55 -9.08
N LEU A 285 -10.14 -7.36 -8.27
CA LEU A 285 -10.29 -7.95 -6.94
C LEU A 285 -11.60 -8.75 -6.87
N GLY A 286 -11.71 -9.64 -5.88
CA GLY A 286 -12.88 -10.48 -5.69
C GLY A 286 -12.58 -11.74 -4.91
N PHE A 287 -13.59 -12.58 -4.78
CA PHE A 287 -13.36 -13.98 -4.39
C PHE A 287 -12.74 -14.73 -5.56
N ASP A 288 -11.95 -15.77 -5.27
CA ASP A 288 -11.31 -16.60 -6.30
C ASP A 288 -12.33 -17.06 -7.37
N THR A 289 -13.50 -17.53 -6.93
CA THR A 289 -14.59 -18.00 -7.80
C THR A 289 -15.17 -16.90 -8.68
N SER A 290 -15.37 -15.68 -8.15
CA SER A 290 -15.91 -14.58 -8.96
C SER A 290 -14.87 -14.04 -9.95
N ILE A 291 -13.58 -14.08 -9.58
CA ILE A 291 -12.50 -13.71 -10.49
C ILE A 291 -12.40 -14.75 -11.62
N ASP A 292 -12.47 -16.05 -11.30
CA ASP A 292 -12.47 -17.14 -12.30
C ASP A 292 -13.59 -16.97 -13.32
N GLU A 293 -14.81 -16.69 -12.84
CA GLU A 293 -15.98 -16.42 -13.69
C GLU A 293 -15.72 -15.26 -14.67
N LEU A 294 -15.15 -14.16 -14.18
CA LEU A 294 -14.88 -12.98 -15.01
C LEU A 294 -13.70 -13.18 -15.99
N CYS A 295 -12.67 -13.91 -15.56
CA CYS A 295 -11.51 -14.20 -16.40
C CYS A 295 -11.75 -15.36 -17.38
N HIS A 296 -12.91 -16.01 -17.33
CA HIS A 296 -13.24 -17.23 -18.08
C HIS A 296 -12.22 -18.35 -17.84
N GLY A 297 -11.80 -18.54 -16.59
CA GLY A 297 -10.91 -19.62 -16.20
C GLY A 297 -11.65 -20.95 -16.12
N ASP A 298 -11.17 -21.99 -16.83
CA ASP A 298 -11.63 -23.36 -16.61
C ASP A 298 -11.10 -23.89 -15.26
N GLU A 299 -11.82 -24.83 -14.64
CA GLU A 299 -11.35 -25.54 -13.44
C GLU A 299 -9.97 -26.18 -13.71
N GLY A 300 -8.94 -25.74 -12.97
CA GLY A 300 -7.56 -26.21 -13.13
C GLY A 300 -6.69 -25.40 -14.09
N SER A 301 -7.24 -24.38 -14.75
CA SER A 301 -6.44 -23.38 -15.44
C SER A 301 -5.62 -22.54 -14.44
N GLN A 302 -4.45 -22.06 -14.86
CA GLN A 302 -3.69 -21.12 -14.04
C GLN A 302 -4.45 -19.80 -14.00
N HIS A 303 -5.12 -19.54 -12.88
CA HIS A 303 -5.90 -18.33 -12.59
C HIS A 303 -5.25 -17.03 -13.14
N GLY A 304 -3.94 -16.86 -12.89
CA GLY A 304 -3.20 -15.71 -13.39
C GLY A 304 -3.11 -15.61 -14.91
N ALA A 305 -2.92 -16.73 -15.61
CA ALA A 305 -2.81 -16.75 -17.06
C ALA A 305 -4.14 -16.41 -17.75
N ALA A 306 -5.26 -16.92 -17.23
CA ALA A 306 -6.59 -16.60 -17.75
C ALA A 306 -6.89 -15.10 -17.63
N CYS A 307 -6.66 -14.51 -16.45
CA CYS A 307 -6.85 -13.07 -16.25
C CYS A 307 -5.94 -12.21 -17.12
N VAL A 308 -4.68 -12.61 -17.32
CA VAL A 308 -3.77 -11.88 -18.23
C VAL A 308 -4.30 -11.88 -19.67
N GLN A 309 -4.86 -13.00 -20.15
CA GLN A 309 -5.45 -13.08 -21.49
C GLN A 309 -6.65 -12.13 -21.66
N GLN A 310 -7.41 -11.89 -20.57
CA GLN A 310 -8.53 -10.95 -20.54
C GLN A 310 -8.11 -9.51 -20.23
N ASN A 311 -6.81 -9.22 -20.14
CA ASN A 311 -6.29 -7.93 -19.69
C ASN A 311 -6.81 -7.53 -18.30
N TYR A 312 -6.73 -8.43 -17.33
CA TYR A 312 -6.92 -8.10 -15.91
C TYR A 312 -5.63 -8.31 -15.14
N ASN A 313 -5.27 -7.33 -14.31
CA ASN A 313 -4.17 -7.46 -13.38
C ASN A 313 -4.73 -7.93 -12.03
N ILE A 314 -4.28 -9.09 -11.55
CA ILE A 314 -4.62 -9.63 -10.24
C ILE A 314 -3.34 -9.83 -9.43
N LEU A 315 -3.47 -9.99 -8.12
CA LEU A 315 -2.36 -10.45 -7.29
C LEU A 315 -2.32 -11.98 -7.29
N SER A 316 -1.25 -12.57 -7.85
CA SER A 316 -1.15 -14.02 -8.03
C SER A 316 0.26 -14.49 -7.69
N LEU A 317 0.57 -14.65 -6.40
CA LEU A 317 1.91 -15.01 -5.93
C LEU A 317 1.94 -16.43 -5.37
N TYR A 318 2.65 -17.32 -6.05
CA TYR A 318 2.79 -18.73 -5.65
C TYR A 318 4.25 -19.16 -5.42
N GLY A 319 5.20 -18.23 -5.54
CA GLY A 319 6.63 -18.53 -5.45
C GLY A 319 7.14 -18.63 -4.02
N THR A 320 8.15 -19.49 -3.81
CA THR A 320 8.83 -19.60 -2.51
C THR A 320 9.76 -18.42 -2.22
N GLU A 321 10.27 -17.75 -3.25
CA GLU A 321 11.14 -16.57 -3.12
C GLU A 321 10.35 -15.33 -2.64
N VAL A 322 9.10 -15.20 -3.11
CA VAL A 322 8.21 -14.08 -2.79
C VAL A 322 6.84 -14.65 -2.46
N PRO A 323 6.68 -15.26 -1.27
CA PRO A 323 5.40 -15.83 -0.89
C PRO A 323 4.35 -14.72 -0.74
N TYR A 324 3.12 -15.09 -1.07
CA TYR A 324 1.96 -14.27 -0.75
C TYR A 324 1.88 -14.04 0.77
N ASN A 325 1.57 -12.81 1.18
CA ASN A 325 1.08 -12.44 2.50
C ASN A 325 0.34 -11.08 2.40
N LEU A 326 -0.27 -10.62 3.50
CA LEU A 326 -1.07 -9.39 3.45
C LEU A 326 -0.24 -8.12 3.24
N CYS A 327 1.06 -8.12 3.54
CA CYS A 327 1.94 -7.02 3.17
C CYS A 327 2.13 -6.91 1.66
N ARG A 328 2.28 -8.05 0.96
CA ARG A 328 2.30 -8.04 -0.52
C ARG A 328 0.98 -7.61 -1.10
N ASN A 329 -0.12 -8.01 -0.45
CA ASN A 329 -1.46 -7.59 -0.81
C ASN A 329 -1.64 -6.06 -0.70
N LEU A 330 -1.22 -5.47 0.41
CA LEU A 330 -1.27 -4.02 0.60
C LEU A 330 -0.39 -3.27 -0.40
N GLU A 331 0.85 -3.71 -0.63
CA GLU A 331 1.74 -3.13 -1.65
C GLU A 331 1.04 -3.13 -3.02
N TRP A 332 0.46 -4.26 -3.43
CA TRP A 332 -0.25 -4.40 -4.70
C TRP A 332 -1.48 -3.46 -4.77
N GLN A 333 -2.30 -3.39 -3.72
CA GLN A 333 -3.48 -2.52 -3.70
C GLN A 333 -3.14 -1.03 -3.80
N VAL A 334 -2.07 -0.59 -3.13
CA VAL A 334 -1.60 0.80 -3.22
C VAL A 334 -1.10 1.10 -4.64
N CYS A 335 -0.37 0.17 -5.25
CA CYS A 335 0.05 0.29 -6.64
C CYS A 335 -1.14 0.33 -7.62
N ALA A 336 -2.17 -0.49 -7.38
CA ALA A 336 -3.42 -0.47 -8.13
C ALA A 336 -4.13 0.89 -8.04
N ALA A 337 -4.25 1.46 -6.83
CA ALA A 337 -4.86 2.78 -6.63
C ALA A 337 -4.09 3.91 -7.33
N LYS A 338 -2.77 3.79 -7.43
CA LYS A 338 -1.92 4.73 -8.17
C LYS A 338 -2.02 4.56 -9.69
N GLY A 339 -2.46 3.39 -10.15
CA GLY A 339 -2.43 3.02 -11.57
C GLY A 339 -1.04 2.61 -12.06
N GLU A 340 -0.20 2.13 -11.15
CA GLU A 340 1.22 1.85 -11.37
C GLU A 340 1.53 0.35 -11.52
N LEU A 341 0.52 -0.53 -11.49
CA LEU A 341 0.72 -1.94 -11.79
C LEU A 341 1.12 -2.12 -13.26
N HIS A 342 1.93 -3.15 -13.53
CA HIS A 342 2.32 -3.49 -14.90
C HIS A 342 1.07 -3.71 -15.78
N GLY A 343 1.03 -3.06 -16.94
CA GLY A 343 -0.11 -3.12 -17.87
C GLY A 343 -1.32 -2.24 -17.52
N GLN A 344 -1.47 -1.79 -16.27
CA GLN A 344 -2.72 -1.14 -15.81
C GLN A 344 -3.02 0.18 -16.53
N ARG A 345 -2.00 1.04 -16.69
CA ARG A 345 -2.03 2.30 -17.48
C ARG A 345 -3.21 3.23 -17.15
N SER A 346 -3.87 3.04 -16.01
CA SER A 346 -5.03 3.78 -15.51
C SER A 346 -5.19 3.49 -14.03
N LYS A 347 -5.97 4.29 -13.29
CA LYS A 347 -6.30 4.03 -11.88
C LYS A 347 -7.53 3.12 -11.70
N THR A 348 -7.91 2.43 -12.77
CA THR A 348 -9.13 1.63 -12.80
C THR A 348 -8.93 0.37 -11.97
N ILE A 349 -9.88 0.16 -11.07
CA ILE A 349 -10.05 -1.00 -10.22
C ILE A 349 -11.44 -1.56 -10.52
N ILE A 350 -11.54 -2.87 -10.67
CA ILE A 350 -12.79 -3.60 -10.89
C ILE A 350 -12.91 -4.64 -9.78
N PHE A 351 -14.13 -4.81 -9.27
CA PHE A 351 -14.46 -5.87 -8.33
C PHE A 351 -15.30 -6.92 -9.06
N SER A 352 -14.84 -8.16 -9.16
CA SER A 352 -15.62 -9.28 -9.72
C SER A 352 -16.78 -9.67 -8.80
N PHE A 353 -16.68 -9.40 -7.50
CA PHE A 353 -17.79 -9.49 -6.56
C PHE A 353 -18.17 -8.10 -6.06
N ALA A 354 -19.47 -7.77 -6.08
CA ALA A 354 -19.94 -6.45 -5.70
C ALA A 354 -19.69 -6.15 -4.20
N PRO A 355 -18.92 -5.10 -3.83
CA PRO A 355 -18.65 -4.75 -2.43
C PRO A 355 -19.92 -4.57 -1.60
N LYS A 356 -20.98 -4.01 -2.20
CA LYS A 356 -22.28 -3.80 -1.55
C LYS A 356 -23.00 -5.07 -1.10
N LYS A 357 -22.56 -6.25 -1.57
CA LYS A 357 -23.12 -7.55 -1.20
C LYS A 357 -22.33 -8.26 -0.09
N LEU A 358 -21.24 -7.68 0.40
CA LEU A 358 -20.48 -8.24 1.52
C LEU A 358 -21.29 -8.14 2.81
N ARG A 359 -21.33 -9.23 3.58
CA ARG A 359 -22.10 -9.33 4.83
C ARG A 359 -21.25 -9.95 5.93
N VAL A 360 -21.11 -9.26 7.05
CA VAL A 360 -20.21 -9.70 8.11
C VAL A 360 -20.69 -11.01 8.76
N ASP A 361 -22.00 -11.14 8.96
CA ASP A 361 -22.65 -12.18 9.75
C ASP A 361 -23.42 -13.21 8.90
N GLY A 362 -23.19 -13.27 7.59
CA GLY A 362 -23.93 -14.17 6.71
C GLY A 362 -23.48 -14.18 5.26
N GLY A 363 -24.29 -14.80 4.41
CA GLY A 363 -23.99 -15.01 2.99
C GLY A 363 -23.10 -16.22 2.72
N ARG A 364 -22.59 -16.32 1.48
CA ARG A 364 -21.80 -17.46 1.01
C ARG A 364 -20.41 -17.54 1.69
N TYR A 365 -19.84 -16.39 2.01
CA TYR A 365 -18.51 -16.27 2.62
C TYR A 365 -18.54 -15.29 3.82
N PRO A 366 -19.10 -15.69 4.98
CA PRO A 366 -19.04 -14.87 6.18
C PRO A 366 -17.59 -14.63 6.63
N LEU A 367 -17.30 -13.47 7.21
CA LEU A 367 -15.98 -13.16 7.74
C LEU A 367 -15.61 -14.14 8.88
N GLY A 368 -14.38 -14.66 8.85
CA GLY A 368 -13.89 -15.66 9.80
C GLY A 368 -14.39 -17.08 9.53
N SER A 369 -15.19 -17.30 8.47
CA SER A 369 -15.64 -18.64 8.09
C SER A 369 -14.61 -19.37 7.24
N CYS A 370 -14.58 -20.70 7.37
CA CYS A 370 -13.71 -21.57 6.55
C CYS A 370 -14.39 -22.06 5.27
N ASN A 371 -15.31 -21.26 4.73
CA ASN A 371 -16.17 -21.66 3.60
C ASN A 371 -15.55 -21.34 2.23
N SER A 372 -14.31 -20.85 2.18
CA SER A 372 -13.55 -20.63 0.94
C SER A 372 -12.16 -21.28 1.02
N TYR A 373 -11.31 -21.05 0.02
CA TYR A 373 -9.96 -21.62 -0.02
C TYR A 373 -9.13 -21.24 1.22
N ALA A 374 -8.77 -22.25 2.02
CA ALA A 374 -8.05 -22.09 3.29
C ALA A 374 -6.94 -23.17 3.41
N PRO A 375 -5.74 -22.94 2.84
CA PRO A 375 -4.72 -23.98 2.72
C PRO A 375 -4.13 -24.45 4.06
N LEU A 376 -4.22 -23.64 5.12
CA LEU A 376 -3.80 -23.98 6.48
C LEU A 376 -4.99 -24.26 7.44
N GLY A 377 -6.21 -24.32 6.90
CA GLY A 377 -7.43 -24.29 7.70
C GLY A 377 -7.60 -22.96 8.46
N CYS A 378 -8.67 -22.85 9.25
CA CYS A 378 -9.03 -21.59 9.91
C CYS A 378 -8.63 -21.49 11.39
N GLU A 379 -8.17 -22.59 11.99
CA GLU A 379 -7.63 -22.57 13.37
C GLU A 379 -6.27 -21.87 13.43
N SER A 380 -5.41 -22.14 12.44
CA SER A 380 -4.05 -21.60 12.36
C SER A 380 -3.84 -20.66 11.17
N GLY A 381 -4.86 -20.50 10.34
CA GLY A 381 -4.82 -19.73 9.12
C GLY A 381 -6.10 -19.00 8.83
N TYR A 382 -6.21 -18.50 7.61
CA TYR A 382 -7.36 -17.74 7.13
C TYR A 382 -7.79 -18.19 5.74
N ALA A 383 -9.03 -17.88 5.39
CA ALA A 383 -9.62 -18.24 4.12
C ALA A 383 -9.50 -17.07 3.12
N SER A 384 -9.57 -17.36 1.82
CA SER A 384 -9.58 -16.32 0.78
C SER A 384 -10.73 -15.32 0.94
N GLY A 385 -11.84 -15.73 1.58
CA GLY A 385 -12.92 -14.84 1.94
C GLY A 385 -12.46 -13.74 2.91
N ASP A 386 -11.74 -14.10 3.98
CA ASP A 386 -11.20 -13.14 4.95
C ASP A 386 -10.35 -12.06 4.27
N ILE A 387 -9.56 -12.47 3.26
CA ILE A 387 -8.70 -11.58 2.47
C ILE A 387 -9.56 -10.57 1.71
N PHE A 388 -10.58 -11.01 0.98
CA PHE A 388 -11.38 -10.09 0.17
C PHE A 388 -12.13 -9.04 1.01
N TYR A 389 -12.64 -9.42 2.18
CA TYR A 389 -13.21 -8.44 3.13
C TYR A 389 -12.17 -7.40 3.54
N LEU A 390 -10.96 -7.84 3.90
CA LEU A 390 -9.86 -6.94 4.24
C LEU A 390 -9.49 -6.03 3.06
N GLU A 391 -9.42 -6.54 1.83
CA GLU A 391 -9.09 -5.78 0.63
C GLU A 391 -10.07 -4.63 0.37
N VAL A 392 -11.37 -4.92 0.39
CA VAL A 392 -12.41 -3.89 0.24
C VAL A 392 -12.32 -2.87 1.38
N CYS A 393 -12.10 -3.32 2.61
CA CYS A 393 -11.95 -2.42 3.74
C CYS A 393 -10.66 -1.58 3.68
N ILE A 394 -9.55 -2.08 3.14
CA ILE A 394 -8.34 -1.27 2.90
C ILE A 394 -8.68 -0.11 1.97
N TYR A 395 -9.35 -0.35 0.84
CA TYR A 395 -9.80 0.74 -0.04
C TYR A 395 -10.75 1.71 0.64
N SER A 396 -11.69 1.20 1.44
CA SER A 396 -12.58 2.06 2.26
C SER A 396 -11.79 2.95 3.23
N ARG A 397 -10.63 2.51 3.73
CA ARG A 397 -9.77 3.28 4.62
C ARG A 397 -8.87 4.27 3.89
N ILE A 398 -8.31 3.92 2.72
CA ILE A 398 -7.28 4.74 2.06
C ILE A 398 -7.81 5.70 0.98
N CYS A 399 -9.05 5.55 0.52
CA CYS A 399 -9.62 6.36 -0.56
C CYS A 399 -10.55 7.45 -0.02
N GLY A 400 -10.48 8.65 -0.60
CA GLY A 400 -11.33 9.80 -0.24
C GLY A 400 -12.79 9.64 -0.68
N ASN A 401 -13.02 8.95 -1.81
CA ASN A 401 -14.33 8.64 -2.37
C ASN A 401 -14.89 7.28 -1.89
N ARG A 402 -14.44 6.79 -0.73
CA ARG A 402 -14.80 5.50 -0.13
C ARG A 402 -16.29 5.17 -0.09
N ASN A 403 -17.18 6.16 0.03
CA ASN A 403 -18.62 5.89 0.07
C ASN A 403 -19.12 5.28 -1.25
N SER A 404 -18.54 5.68 -2.39
CA SER A 404 -18.92 5.14 -3.70
C SER A 404 -18.61 3.65 -3.86
N LEU A 405 -17.61 3.14 -3.14
CA LEU A 405 -17.21 1.72 -3.14
C LEU A 405 -18.39 0.80 -2.80
N TRP A 406 -19.22 1.20 -1.83
CA TRP A 406 -20.34 0.42 -1.32
C TRP A 406 -21.61 0.48 -2.17
N TYR A 407 -21.55 1.14 -3.33
CA TYR A 407 -22.66 1.17 -4.30
C TYR A 407 -22.33 0.41 -5.59
N LEU A 408 -21.07 0.01 -5.77
CA LEU A 408 -20.58 -0.64 -6.99
C LEU A 408 -21.28 -1.97 -7.27
N ASN A 409 -21.54 -2.20 -8.54
CA ASN A 409 -21.88 -3.51 -9.07
C ASN A 409 -20.62 -4.33 -9.37
N ALA A 410 -20.79 -5.65 -9.50
CA ALA A 410 -19.73 -6.51 -10.02
C ALA A 410 -19.36 -6.08 -11.44
N GLY A 411 -18.06 -6.03 -11.75
CA GLY A 411 -17.54 -5.60 -13.05
C GLY A 411 -17.51 -4.09 -13.27
N GLU A 412 -18.10 -3.28 -12.37
CA GLU A 412 -18.16 -1.83 -12.50
C GLU A 412 -16.77 -1.18 -12.32
N PRO A 413 -16.29 -0.37 -13.27
CA PRO A 413 -15.03 0.36 -13.12
C PRO A 413 -15.10 1.40 -12.01
N TRP A 414 -14.11 1.40 -11.13
CA TRP A 414 -13.97 2.36 -10.04
C TRP A 414 -12.54 2.90 -9.97
N GLN A 415 -12.36 4.10 -9.43
CA GLN A 415 -11.06 4.71 -9.24
C GLN A 415 -10.92 5.22 -7.81
N CYS A 416 -9.87 4.78 -7.12
CA CYS A 416 -9.56 5.25 -5.77
C CYS A 416 -9.01 6.68 -5.80
N GLU A 417 -9.66 7.60 -5.10
CA GLU A 417 -9.08 8.90 -4.76
C GLU A 417 -8.12 8.75 -3.57
N LEU A 418 -6.95 8.17 -3.82
CA LEU A 418 -5.99 7.81 -2.77
C LEU A 418 -5.62 9.03 -1.91
N LYS A 419 -5.78 8.91 -0.57
CA LYS A 419 -5.45 9.95 0.42
C LYS A 419 -4.31 9.48 1.32
N TYR A 420 -3.31 10.35 1.50
CA TYR A 420 -2.26 10.10 2.49
C TYR A 420 -2.79 10.38 3.91
N PHE A 421 -3.00 11.66 4.22
CA PHE A 421 -3.56 12.10 5.49
C PHE A 421 -5.03 11.76 5.58
N GLY A 422 -5.46 11.21 6.71
CA GLY A 422 -6.85 10.76 6.90
C GLY A 422 -7.19 9.47 6.14
N GLY A 423 -6.25 8.90 5.38
CA GLY A 423 -6.42 7.67 4.62
C GLY A 423 -5.34 6.65 4.97
N PHE A 424 -4.35 6.51 4.08
CA PHE A 424 -3.25 5.55 4.22
C PHE A 424 -2.48 5.71 5.55
N LYS A 425 -2.25 6.94 6.01
CA LYS A 425 -1.60 7.20 7.30
C LYS A 425 -2.37 6.63 8.49
N ASN A 426 -3.67 6.88 8.55
CA ASN A 426 -4.51 6.37 9.63
C ASN A 426 -4.59 4.83 9.59
N LEU A 427 -4.57 4.23 8.40
CA LEU A 427 -4.52 2.77 8.26
C LEU A 427 -3.25 2.20 8.89
N TYR A 428 -2.07 2.70 8.50
CA TYR A 428 -0.84 2.13 9.04
C TYR A 428 -0.61 2.47 10.51
N GLU A 429 -1.05 3.63 11.00
CA GLU A 429 -0.94 3.96 12.43
C GLU A 429 -1.75 2.98 13.28
N ASN A 430 -2.96 2.60 12.84
CA ASN A 430 -3.75 1.55 13.49
C ASN A 430 -3.04 0.19 13.47
N LEU A 431 -2.36 -0.15 12.36
CA LEU A 431 -1.63 -1.40 12.23
C LEU A 431 -0.32 -1.40 13.03
N LEU A 432 0.36 -0.27 13.17
CA LEU A 432 1.60 -0.15 13.94
C LEU A 432 1.37 -0.05 15.44
N ASP A 433 0.21 0.44 15.87
CA ASP A 433 -0.20 0.46 17.27
C ASP A 433 -0.54 -0.95 17.82
N GLN A 434 -0.19 -2.00 17.08
CA GLN A 434 -0.20 -3.40 17.47
C GLN A 434 0.82 -3.76 18.56
N ARG A 435 1.03 -2.91 19.57
CA ARG A 435 1.59 -3.41 20.83
C ARG A 435 0.55 -4.35 21.43
N TRP A 436 0.72 -5.65 21.19
CA TRP A 436 0.07 -6.66 22.02
C TRP A 436 0.43 -6.32 23.46
N PRO A 437 -0.54 -6.31 24.40
CA PRO A 437 -0.20 -6.19 25.81
C PRO A 437 0.92 -7.19 26.07
N ASP A 438 2.07 -6.68 26.54
CA ASP A 438 3.20 -7.54 26.82
C ASP A 438 2.68 -8.58 27.82
N LYS A 439 3.00 -9.87 27.67
CA LYS A 439 2.54 -10.89 28.65
C LYS A 439 2.97 -10.55 30.08
N ARG A 440 3.90 -9.60 30.23
CA ARG A 440 4.41 -9.04 31.49
C ARG A 440 3.52 -7.97 32.11
N ASP A 441 2.56 -7.42 31.35
CA ASP A 441 1.59 -6.43 31.83
C ASP A 441 0.28 -7.08 32.32
N GLU A 442 0.20 -8.42 32.32
CA GLU A 442 -0.88 -9.15 33.01
C GLU A 442 -0.52 -9.32 34.51
N PRO A 443 -1.35 -8.84 35.44
CA PRO A 443 -1.06 -8.79 36.87
C PRO A 443 -0.96 -10.15 37.57
#